data_AF-A0A7H4Q6Q6-F1
#
_entry.id   AF-A0A7H4Q6Q6-F1
#
_cell.length_a   1.000
_cell.length_b   1.000
_cell.length_c   1.000
_cell.angle_alpha   90.00
_cell.angle_beta   90.00
_cell.angle_gamma   90.00
#
_symmetry.space_group_name_H-M   'P 1'
#
loop_
_entity.id
_entity.type
_entity.pdbx_description
1 polymer ?
#
loop_
_entity_poly.entity_id
_entity_poly.type
_entity_poly.pdbx_seq_one_letter_code
_entity_poly.pdbx_strand_id
1 'polypeptide(L)'
;MTMPQSFRNPFVSLYQSVVDQVARATCDLATGLASRPGLENRLVHAAEQVAALKAQGATDLPDVPLDGIAQDAWQCAKLGFALMEALARGDTASARSIEDVMRYNVCDPHWAGTITRYVRYFGPDGSRASIPYIRPATVGPVTVPLKAGARVALIADWGTGTDIAVNLLKEVALQNPDVVIHLGDIYYSGTAHECDVNFRRIIDAVLERDTKNLPVYTLSGNHDMYSGGEGYYGLIASLNDRPWLQPASFFCLRNDDWQFIAMDTGLHDYIPVVGEDTLTFIEPDEEAWIIDRLSEFDGRTILMSHHPLFSAFSQIGPRGADGTLTAYNPKLAASYRRFAKAAKQPVAAWFWGHEHNLSVYDPFQGLQRGRCIGHGAVPVFVEDDTTPFAPMPGIVNPPKVADVQLGIEGRTYMHGFTIVRLGTGGAARAEYYEDNNGTQPMFAEDL
;
A
#
# COMPACT_ATOMS: atom_id res chain seq x y z
N MET A 1 -28.62 -15.53 -15.46
CA MET A 1 -28.34 -14.85 -14.17
C MET A 1 -29.33 -15.36 -13.15
N THR A 2 -28.83 -15.88 -12.04
CA THR A 2 -29.66 -16.24 -10.90
C THR A 2 -29.91 -14.96 -10.12
N MET A 3 -31.18 -14.60 -9.94
CA MET A 3 -31.55 -13.33 -9.32
C MET A 3 -31.64 -13.47 -7.80
N PRO A 4 -31.24 -12.45 -7.01
CA PRO A 4 -31.38 -12.50 -5.57
C PRO A 4 -32.86 -12.50 -5.16
N GLN A 5 -33.20 -13.32 -4.18
CA GLN A 5 -34.53 -13.34 -3.55
C GLN A 5 -34.87 -11.95 -2.99
N SER A 6 -36.15 -11.57 -3.08
CA SER A 6 -36.67 -10.36 -2.42
C SER A 6 -37.24 -10.72 -1.05
N PHE A 7 -36.94 -9.92 -0.03
CA PHE A 7 -37.46 -10.12 1.33
C PHE A 7 -38.62 -9.17 1.63
N ARG A 8 -39.63 -9.66 2.39
CA ARG A 8 -40.77 -8.84 2.85
C ARG A 8 -40.42 -7.94 4.03
N ASN A 9 -39.29 -8.19 4.69
CA ASN A 9 -38.80 -7.34 5.76
C ASN A 9 -38.25 -6.03 5.15
N PRO A 10 -38.80 -4.85 5.50
CA PRO A 10 -38.45 -3.59 4.86
C PRO A 10 -37.01 -3.16 5.12
N PHE A 11 -36.46 -3.48 6.30
CA PHE A 11 -35.08 -3.17 6.67
C PHE A 11 -34.09 -4.03 5.88
N VAL A 12 -34.37 -5.33 5.78
CA VAL A 12 -33.57 -6.27 4.97
C VAL A 12 -33.65 -5.94 3.48
N SER A 13 -34.83 -5.53 2.99
CA SER A 13 -35.01 -5.10 1.60
C SER A 13 -34.25 -3.80 1.27
N LEU A 14 -34.16 -2.87 2.23
CA LEU A 14 -33.34 -1.65 2.10
C LEU A 14 -31.86 -1.99 2.03
N TYR A 15 -31.39 -2.90 2.89
CA TYR A 15 -30.03 -3.41 2.87
C TYR A 15 -29.64 -4.03 1.51
N GLN A 16 -30.49 -4.90 0.95
CA GLN A 16 -30.27 -5.43 -0.40
C GLN A 16 -30.17 -4.33 -1.47
N SER A 17 -30.98 -3.28 -1.35
CA SER A 17 -30.99 -2.18 -2.32
C SER A 17 -29.71 -1.34 -2.26
N VAL A 18 -29.16 -1.14 -1.05
CA VAL A 18 -27.86 -0.46 -0.86
C VAL A 18 -26.72 -1.29 -1.43
N VAL A 19 -26.70 -2.61 -1.18
CA VAL A 19 -25.67 -3.49 -1.75
C VAL A 19 -25.77 -3.54 -3.28
N ASP A 20 -26.98 -3.62 -3.84
CA ASP A 20 -27.17 -3.55 -5.29
C ASP A 20 -26.64 -2.24 -5.87
N GLN A 21 -26.76 -1.12 -5.15
CA GLN A 21 -26.25 0.19 -5.57
C GLN A 21 -24.72 0.24 -5.52
N VAL A 22 -24.09 -0.30 -4.46
CA VAL A 22 -22.63 -0.43 -4.35
C VAL A 22 -22.10 -1.33 -5.47
N ALA A 23 -22.70 -2.50 -5.65
CA ALA A 23 -22.33 -3.45 -6.70
C ALA A 23 -22.46 -2.85 -8.11
N ARG A 24 -23.48 -2.02 -8.36
CA ARG A 24 -23.62 -1.28 -9.63
C ARG A 24 -22.55 -0.20 -9.80
N ALA A 25 -22.16 0.49 -8.73
CA ALA A 25 -21.10 1.50 -8.79
C ALA A 25 -19.72 0.89 -9.09
N THR A 26 -19.54 -0.40 -8.77
CA THR A 26 -18.33 -1.17 -9.06
C THR A 26 -18.36 -1.92 -10.41
N CYS A 27 -19.50 -1.98 -11.10
CA CYS A 27 -19.65 -2.68 -12.39
C CYS A 27 -19.66 -1.71 -13.59
N ASP A 28 -19.18 -2.20 -14.73
CA ASP A 28 -18.96 -1.47 -16.00
C ASP A 28 -19.98 -0.36 -16.32
N LEU A 29 -19.46 0.86 -16.49
CA LEU A 29 -20.17 2.04 -17.03
C LEU A 29 -20.57 1.88 -18.52
N ALA A 30 -20.24 0.75 -19.15
CA ALA A 30 -20.29 0.58 -20.60
C ALA A 30 -21.68 0.26 -21.20
N THR A 31 -22.69 -0.16 -20.41
CA THR A 31 -23.92 -0.74 -21.00
C THR A 31 -25.19 0.10 -20.89
N GLY A 32 -25.19 1.24 -20.19
CA GLY A 32 -26.30 2.21 -20.21
C GLY A 32 -27.68 1.71 -19.72
N LEU A 33 -27.82 0.43 -19.34
CA LEU A 33 -29.03 -0.18 -18.78
C LEU A 33 -28.62 -1.01 -17.55
N ALA A 34 -28.77 -0.44 -16.36
CA ALA A 34 -28.43 -1.10 -15.10
C ALA A 34 -29.49 -2.17 -14.73
N SER A 35 -29.33 -3.40 -15.22
CA SER A 35 -30.05 -4.55 -14.65
C SER A 35 -29.61 -4.78 -13.21
N ARG A 36 -30.51 -5.27 -12.35
CA ARG A 36 -30.16 -5.64 -10.97
C ARG A 36 -29.03 -6.69 -11.00
N PRO A 37 -27.93 -6.50 -10.25
CA PRO A 37 -26.87 -7.50 -10.13
C PRO A 37 -27.42 -8.87 -9.71
N GLY A 38 -26.92 -9.95 -10.31
CA GLY A 38 -27.28 -11.32 -9.94
C GLY A 38 -26.33 -11.92 -8.89
N LEU A 39 -26.62 -13.16 -8.48
CA LEU A 39 -25.84 -13.90 -7.49
C LEU A 39 -24.44 -14.34 -7.97
N GLU A 40 -24.13 -14.14 -9.25
CA GLU A 40 -22.76 -14.22 -9.74
C GLU A 40 -21.83 -13.15 -9.16
N ASN A 41 -22.38 -12.03 -8.66
CA ASN A 41 -21.61 -11.03 -7.93
C ASN A 41 -21.41 -11.50 -6.47
N ARG A 42 -20.15 -11.69 -6.08
CA ARG A 42 -19.77 -12.23 -4.76
C ARG A 42 -20.37 -11.45 -3.58
N LEU A 43 -20.38 -10.11 -3.65
CA LEU A 43 -20.94 -9.26 -2.60
C LEU A 43 -22.47 -9.35 -2.53
N VAL A 44 -23.14 -9.42 -3.68
CA VAL A 44 -24.60 -9.59 -3.77
C VAL A 44 -25.01 -10.95 -3.23
N HIS A 45 -24.26 -12.01 -3.54
CA HIS A 45 -24.50 -13.34 -3.01
C HIS A 45 -24.32 -13.40 -1.48
N ALA A 46 -23.25 -12.82 -0.95
CA ALA A 46 -23.02 -12.72 0.49
C ALA A 46 -24.13 -11.91 1.19
N ALA A 47 -24.52 -10.78 0.61
CA ALA A 47 -25.58 -9.95 1.16
C ALA A 47 -26.95 -10.63 1.15
N GLU A 48 -27.26 -11.45 0.13
CA GLU A 48 -28.47 -12.27 0.13
C GLU A 48 -28.49 -13.25 1.32
N GLN A 49 -27.36 -13.90 1.61
CA GLN A 49 -27.27 -14.82 2.73
C GLN A 49 -27.39 -14.11 4.09
N VAL A 50 -26.74 -12.96 4.26
CA VAL A 50 -26.91 -12.10 5.46
C VAL A 50 -28.38 -11.69 5.62
N ALA A 51 -29.01 -11.25 4.53
CA ALA A 51 -30.40 -10.86 4.48
C ALA A 51 -31.34 -12.02 4.84
N ALA A 52 -31.08 -13.23 4.35
CA ALA A 52 -31.85 -14.43 4.64
C ALA A 52 -31.81 -14.79 6.12
N LEU A 53 -30.62 -14.80 6.74
CA LEU A 53 -30.46 -15.09 8.16
C LEU A 53 -31.16 -14.03 9.04
N LYS A 54 -30.98 -12.75 8.74
CA LYS A 54 -31.64 -11.65 9.48
C LYS A 54 -33.16 -11.66 9.30
N ALA A 55 -33.65 -12.00 8.10
CA ALA A 55 -35.08 -12.15 7.85
C ALA A 55 -35.69 -13.34 8.63
N GLN A 56 -34.89 -14.36 8.95
CA GLN A 56 -35.27 -15.49 9.81
C GLN A 56 -35.15 -15.17 11.31
N GLY A 57 -34.73 -13.94 11.68
CA GLY A 57 -34.65 -13.49 13.06
C GLY A 57 -33.33 -13.79 13.75
N ALA A 58 -32.26 -14.11 13.01
CA ALA A 58 -30.93 -14.27 13.60
C ALA A 58 -30.48 -12.97 14.29
N THR A 59 -30.14 -13.04 15.57
CA THR A 59 -29.53 -11.93 16.30
C THR A 59 -28.10 -11.72 15.86
N ASP A 60 -27.35 -12.83 15.78
CA ASP A 60 -25.93 -12.88 15.44
C ASP A 60 -25.72 -13.60 14.11
N LEU A 61 -24.69 -13.18 13.38
CA LEU A 61 -24.31 -13.78 12.09
C LEU A 61 -23.04 -14.61 12.29
N PRO A 62 -22.96 -15.83 11.71
CA PRO A 62 -21.76 -16.66 11.78
C PRO A 62 -20.48 -15.91 11.40
N ASP A 63 -19.38 -16.16 12.11
CA ASP A 63 -18.07 -15.61 11.76
C ASP A 63 -17.46 -16.29 10.54
N VAL A 64 -17.72 -17.59 10.38
CA VAL A 64 -17.37 -18.35 9.19
C VAL A 64 -18.48 -18.20 8.13
N PRO A 65 -18.13 -17.97 6.85
CA PRO A 65 -19.07 -17.85 5.74
C PRO A 65 -19.84 -19.15 5.53
N LEU A 66 -21.04 -19.02 4.99
CA LEU A 66 -21.79 -20.17 4.49
C LEU A 66 -21.13 -20.75 3.24
N ASP A 67 -21.33 -22.05 3.00
CA ASP A 67 -20.76 -22.76 1.85
C ASP A 67 -20.99 -22.01 0.52
N GLY A 68 -19.90 -21.77 -0.21
CA GLY A 68 -19.93 -21.07 -1.50
C GLY A 68 -19.95 -19.54 -1.42
N ILE A 69 -19.82 -18.97 -0.22
CA ILE A 69 -19.58 -17.53 -0.02
C ILE A 69 -18.11 -17.32 0.31
N ALA A 70 -17.49 -16.33 -0.34
CA ALA A 70 -16.12 -15.95 -0.02
C ALA A 70 -16.06 -15.15 1.29
N GLN A 71 -15.01 -15.38 2.09
CA GLN A 71 -14.81 -14.79 3.42
C GLN A 71 -14.89 -13.26 3.39
N ASP A 72 -14.18 -12.62 2.47
CA ASP A 72 -14.16 -11.18 2.26
C ASP A 72 -15.57 -10.61 2.00
N ALA A 73 -16.30 -11.18 1.04
CA ALA A 73 -17.65 -10.77 0.69
C ALA A 73 -18.62 -10.96 1.85
N TRP A 74 -18.47 -12.04 2.63
CA TRP A 74 -19.25 -12.31 3.83
C TRP A 74 -19.03 -11.24 4.91
N GLN A 75 -17.77 -10.90 5.16
CA GLN A 75 -17.40 -9.88 6.12
C GLN A 75 -17.90 -8.48 5.71
N CYS A 76 -17.76 -8.12 4.44
CA CYS A 76 -18.28 -6.85 3.93
C CYS A 76 -19.80 -6.76 4.03
N ALA A 77 -20.50 -7.86 3.73
CA ALA A 77 -21.94 -7.94 3.91
C ALA A 77 -22.35 -7.81 5.39
N LYS A 78 -21.64 -8.48 6.32
CA LYS A 78 -21.90 -8.36 7.77
C LYS A 78 -21.69 -6.93 8.27
N LEU A 79 -20.56 -6.32 7.93
CA LEU A 79 -20.22 -4.95 8.34
C LEU A 79 -21.22 -3.94 7.75
N GLY A 80 -21.57 -4.08 6.47
CA GLY A 80 -22.57 -3.23 5.82
C GLY A 80 -23.96 -3.32 6.47
N PHE A 81 -24.39 -4.53 6.88
CA PHE A 81 -25.65 -4.71 7.59
C PHE A 81 -25.60 -4.09 8.99
N ALA A 82 -24.51 -4.33 9.74
CA ALA A 82 -24.31 -3.78 11.08
C ALA A 82 -24.27 -2.25 11.08
N LEU A 83 -23.60 -1.64 10.09
CA LEU A 83 -23.57 -0.20 9.89
C LEU A 83 -24.99 0.34 9.65
N MET A 84 -25.76 -0.31 8.78
CA MET A 84 -27.15 0.09 8.52
C MET A 84 -28.01 -0.02 9.79
N GLU A 85 -27.81 -1.05 10.62
CA GLU A 85 -28.51 -1.19 11.91
C GLU A 85 -28.15 -0.06 12.88
N ALA A 86 -26.87 0.26 12.99
CA ALA A 86 -26.39 1.34 13.87
C ALA A 86 -26.95 2.70 13.42
N LEU A 87 -26.88 3.02 12.13
CA LEU A 87 -27.43 4.25 11.56
C LEU A 87 -28.95 4.35 11.77
N ALA A 88 -29.69 3.26 11.54
CA ALA A 88 -31.14 3.24 11.71
C ALA A 88 -31.59 3.39 13.17
N ARG A 89 -30.77 2.97 14.13
CA ARG A 89 -31.01 3.14 15.57
C ARG A 89 -30.52 4.48 16.11
N GLY A 90 -29.84 5.29 15.30
CA GLY A 90 -29.20 6.52 15.75
C GLY A 90 -27.99 6.28 16.66
N ASP A 91 -27.41 5.08 16.64
CA ASP A 91 -26.21 4.73 17.41
C ASP A 91 -24.96 5.22 16.66
N THR A 92 -24.67 6.51 16.83
CA THR A 92 -23.55 7.17 16.16
C THR A 92 -22.18 6.67 16.59
N ALA A 93 -22.07 6.07 17.78
CA ALA A 93 -20.80 5.54 18.29
C ALA A 93 -20.46 4.22 17.59
N SER A 94 -21.42 3.29 17.54
CA SER A 94 -21.26 2.04 16.81
C SER A 94 -21.12 2.27 15.31
N ALA A 95 -21.89 3.20 14.74
CA ALA A 95 -21.78 3.55 13.32
C ALA A 95 -20.37 4.05 12.98
N ARG A 96 -19.80 4.97 13.79
CA ARG A 96 -18.41 5.43 13.60
C ARG A 96 -17.40 4.30 13.75
N SER A 97 -17.53 3.47 14.78
CA SER A 97 -16.62 2.34 14.97
C SER A 97 -16.66 1.36 13.79
N ILE A 98 -17.84 1.07 13.23
CA ILE A 98 -17.98 0.20 12.06
C ILE A 98 -17.46 0.90 10.80
N GLU A 99 -17.75 2.19 10.61
CA GLU A 99 -17.19 2.99 9.51
C GLU A 99 -15.67 3.04 9.57
N ASP A 100 -15.07 3.19 10.75
CA ASP A 100 -13.62 3.19 10.94
C ASP A 100 -13.01 1.82 10.64
N VAL A 101 -13.70 0.73 11.01
CA VAL A 101 -13.30 -0.63 10.64
C VAL A 101 -13.42 -0.86 9.13
N MET A 102 -14.46 -0.33 8.49
CA MET A 102 -14.70 -0.44 7.04
C MET A 102 -13.76 0.46 6.23
N ARG A 103 -13.27 1.56 6.81
CA ARG A 103 -12.50 2.55 6.07
C ARG A 103 -11.15 1.97 5.64
N TYR A 104 -10.83 2.10 4.35
CA TYR A 104 -9.60 1.59 3.72
C TYR A 104 -9.42 0.07 3.72
N ASN A 105 -10.34 -0.71 4.29
CA ASN A 105 -10.33 -2.17 4.15
C ASN A 105 -11.00 -2.59 2.81
N VAL A 106 -10.97 -3.88 2.47
CA VAL A 106 -11.56 -4.42 1.22
C VAL A 106 -13.07 -4.14 1.04
N CYS A 107 -13.77 -3.79 2.12
CA CYS A 107 -15.21 -3.50 2.17
C CYS A 107 -15.56 -2.02 1.99
N ASP A 108 -14.59 -1.13 1.83
CA ASP A 108 -14.85 0.30 1.70
C ASP A 108 -15.51 0.66 0.36
N PRO A 109 -16.74 1.18 0.35
CA PRO A 109 -17.39 1.58 -0.91
C PRO A 109 -16.66 2.75 -1.62
N HIS A 110 -15.77 3.48 -0.95
CA HIS A 110 -14.98 4.55 -1.57
C HIS A 110 -13.96 4.04 -2.60
N TRP A 111 -13.62 2.74 -2.61
CA TRP A 111 -12.81 2.14 -3.68
C TRP A 111 -13.44 2.29 -5.07
N ALA A 112 -14.77 2.32 -5.18
CA ALA A 112 -15.46 2.63 -6.44
C ALA A 112 -15.15 4.06 -6.93
N GLY A 113 -14.83 4.97 -6.01
CA GLY A 113 -14.33 6.30 -6.30
C GLY A 113 -13.04 6.26 -7.12
N THR A 114 -12.14 5.30 -6.87
CA THR A 114 -10.86 5.16 -7.59
C THR A 114 -11.07 4.95 -9.09
N ILE A 115 -12.02 4.10 -9.50
CA ILE A 115 -12.38 3.90 -10.91
C ILE A 115 -12.91 5.20 -11.52
N THR A 116 -13.77 5.91 -10.79
CA THR A 116 -14.31 7.21 -11.23
C THR A 116 -13.19 8.25 -11.43
N ARG A 117 -12.20 8.27 -10.53
CA ARG A 117 -11.02 9.16 -10.64
C ARG A 117 -10.14 8.81 -11.82
N TYR A 118 -9.87 7.51 -12.03
CA TYR A 118 -9.16 7.02 -13.21
C TYR A 118 -9.85 7.43 -14.51
N VAL A 119 -11.14 7.13 -14.66
CA VAL A 119 -11.92 7.50 -15.87
C VAL A 119 -12.03 9.01 -16.02
N ARG A 120 -11.95 9.80 -14.93
CA ARG A 120 -11.91 11.27 -14.97
C ARG A 120 -10.54 11.85 -15.34
N TYR A 121 -9.44 11.14 -15.13
CA TYR A 121 -8.09 11.56 -15.58
C TYR A 121 -7.69 10.96 -16.94
N PHE A 122 -7.72 9.64 -17.09
CA PHE A 122 -7.29 8.91 -18.28
C PHE A 122 -8.38 8.65 -19.33
N GLY A 123 -9.66 8.70 -18.95
CA GLY A 123 -10.77 8.45 -19.86
C GLY A 123 -11.13 6.97 -19.88
N PRO A 124 -12.25 6.60 -20.51
CA PRO A 124 -12.72 5.21 -20.49
C PRO A 124 -11.78 4.25 -21.23
N ASP A 125 -11.00 4.76 -22.19
CA ASP A 125 -10.01 4.00 -22.97
C ASP A 125 -8.56 4.19 -22.46
N GLY A 126 -8.38 4.94 -21.38
CA GLY A 126 -7.06 5.21 -20.80
C GLY A 126 -6.20 6.24 -21.53
N SER A 127 -6.68 6.84 -22.64
CA SER A 127 -5.83 7.60 -23.58
C SER A 127 -5.88 9.13 -23.42
N ARG A 128 -6.79 9.67 -22.60
CA ARG A 128 -7.06 11.12 -22.52
C ARG A 128 -5.86 11.94 -22.03
N ALA A 129 -5.07 11.39 -21.11
CA ALA A 129 -3.96 12.09 -20.48
C ALA A 129 -2.85 11.11 -20.11
N SER A 130 -1.62 11.63 -20.00
CA SER A 130 -0.46 10.89 -19.50
C SER A 130 -0.08 11.39 -18.11
N ILE A 131 0.54 10.53 -17.30
CA ILE A 131 1.12 10.90 -16.02
C ILE A 131 2.26 11.92 -16.27
N PRO A 132 2.36 13.03 -15.51
CA PRO A 132 3.38 14.06 -15.72
C PRO A 132 4.73 13.66 -15.11
N TYR A 133 5.26 12.50 -15.51
CA TYR A 133 6.51 11.95 -15.01
C TYR A 133 7.72 12.86 -15.30
N ILE A 134 8.49 13.15 -14.26
CA ILE A 134 9.69 14.01 -14.35
C ILE A 134 10.87 13.15 -14.77
N ARG A 135 11.30 13.30 -16.03
CA ARG A 135 12.38 12.48 -16.62
C ARG A 135 13.76 12.80 -16.00
N PRO A 136 14.67 11.81 -15.91
CA PRO A 136 16.06 11.99 -15.44
C PRO A 136 16.85 13.12 -16.11
N ALA A 137 16.61 13.37 -17.40
CA ALA A 137 17.25 14.49 -18.11
C ALA A 137 16.90 15.87 -17.50
N THR A 138 15.71 16.00 -16.90
CA THR A 138 15.27 17.22 -16.18
C THR A 138 15.90 17.30 -14.79
N VAL A 139 16.07 16.15 -14.12
CA VAL A 139 16.66 16.06 -12.78
C VAL A 139 18.17 16.31 -12.80
N GLY A 140 18.87 15.79 -13.82
CA GLY A 140 20.34 15.78 -13.86
C GLY A 140 20.93 14.81 -12.83
N PRO A 141 22.27 14.80 -12.63
CA PRO A 141 22.96 13.88 -11.72
C PRO A 141 22.85 14.30 -10.24
N VAL A 142 21.70 14.82 -9.81
CA VAL A 142 21.50 15.39 -8.48
C VAL A 142 21.43 14.30 -7.42
N THR A 143 22.17 14.49 -6.34
CA THR A 143 21.95 13.80 -5.06
C THR A 143 21.46 14.80 -4.03
N VAL A 144 20.57 14.35 -3.15
CA VAL A 144 20.05 15.16 -2.06
C VAL A 144 20.86 14.85 -0.79
N PRO A 145 21.33 15.86 -0.04
CA PRO A 145 22.18 15.63 1.13
C PRO A 145 21.47 14.80 2.20
N LEU A 146 22.16 13.77 2.70
CA LEU A 146 21.78 13.01 3.89
C LEU A 146 22.71 13.37 5.05
N LYS A 147 22.17 13.48 6.26
CA LYS A 147 23.00 13.72 7.46
C LYS A 147 23.89 12.50 7.73
N ALA A 148 25.15 12.73 8.11
CA ALA A 148 26.01 11.65 8.62
C ALA A 148 25.44 11.10 9.94
N GLY A 149 25.40 9.78 10.08
CA GLY A 149 24.78 9.14 11.26
C GLY A 149 23.27 9.38 11.39
N ALA A 150 22.57 9.63 10.28
CA ALA A 150 21.13 9.88 10.28
C ALA A 150 20.33 8.72 10.87
N ARG A 151 19.23 9.06 11.53
CA ARG A 151 18.09 8.16 11.78
C ARG A 151 17.07 8.37 10.66
N VAL A 152 16.92 7.37 9.81
CA VAL A 152 15.97 7.38 8.69
C VAL A 152 14.73 6.60 9.11
N ALA A 153 13.59 7.26 9.20
CA ALA A 153 12.31 6.58 9.40
C ALA A 153 11.72 6.19 8.04
N LEU A 154 11.29 4.94 7.91
CA LEU A 154 10.58 4.41 6.77
C LEU A 154 9.16 4.04 7.19
N ILE A 155 8.18 4.54 6.46
CA ILE A 155 6.76 4.20 6.56
C ILE A 155 6.26 3.83 5.16
N ALA A 156 5.25 2.98 5.05
CA ALA A 156 4.68 2.57 3.77
C ALA A 156 3.19 2.31 3.94
N ASP A 157 2.39 2.54 2.88
CA ASP A 157 0.94 2.26 2.92
C ASP A 157 0.25 2.97 4.11
N TRP A 158 0.72 4.19 4.39
CA TRP A 158 0.39 4.95 5.58
C TRP A 158 -0.60 6.08 5.31
N GLY A 159 -0.67 6.57 4.07
CA GLY A 159 -1.41 7.78 3.68
C GLY A 159 -2.93 7.63 3.67
N THR A 160 -3.53 7.09 4.73
CA THR A 160 -4.97 6.89 4.91
C THR A 160 -5.64 8.05 5.65
N GLY A 161 -4.88 8.84 6.42
CA GLY A 161 -5.43 9.94 7.22
C GLY A 161 -6.30 9.51 8.41
N THR A 162 -6.29 8.22 8.77
CA THR A 162 -7.01 7.68 9.93
C THR A 162 -6.28 7.99 11.24
N ASP A 163 -6.97 7.79 12.37
CA ASP A 163 -6.34 7.90 13.69
C ASP A 163 -5.19 6.90 13.88
N ILE A 164 -5.25 5.73 13.23
CA ILE A 164 -4.16 4.74 13.18
C ILE A 164 -2.92 5.38 12.53
N ALA A 165 -3.08 5.97 11.34
CA ALA A 165 -1.98 6.67 10.66
C ALA A 165 -1.39 7.79 11.53
N VAL A 166 -2.25 8.61 12.15
CA VAL A 166 -1.82 9.69 13.05
C VAL A 166 -1.06 9.14 14.26
N ASN A 167 -1.53 8.06 14.88
CA ASN A 167 -0.91 7.47 16.06
C ASN A 167 0.43 6.81 15.73
N LEU A 168 0.51 6.05 14.64
CA LEU A 168 1.78 5.48 14.17
C LEU A 168 2.82 6.58 13.90
N LEU A 169 2.42 7.71 13.32
CA LEU A 169 3.34 8.81 13.08
C LEU A 169 3.81 9.48 14.38
N LYS A 170 2.99 9.49 15.45
CA LYS A 170 3.45 9.94 16.78
C LYS A 170 4.53 9.02 17.33
N GLU A 171 4.38 7.71 17.14
CA GLU A 171 5.41 6.73 17.53
C GLU A 171 6.70 6.92 16.72
N VAL A 172 6.60 7.21 15.42
CA VAL A 172 7.76 7.63 14.60
C VAL A 172 8.41 8.89 15.16
N ALA A 173 7.62 9.88 15.61
CA ALA A 173 8.15 11.12 16.18
C ALA A 173 8.96 10.89 17.46
N LEU A 174 8.60 9.89 18.29
CA LEU A 174 9.37 9.49 19.48
C LEU A 174 10.79 9.03 19.14
N GLN A 175 11.00 8.49 17.94
CA GLN A 175 12.32 8.10 17.44
C GLN A 175 13.20 9.27 17.04
N ASN A 176 12.64 10.48 17.00
CA ASN A 176 13.30 11.74 16.65
C ASN A 176 14.11 11.62 15.34
N PRO A 177 13.48 11.21 14.23
CA PRO A 177 14.19 10.94 12.98
C PRO A 177 14.87 12.21 12.42
N ASP A 178 15.93 12.01 11.64
CA ASP A 178 16.58 13.08 10.87
C ASP A 178 15.98 13.22 9.47
N VAL A 179 15.28 12.18 8.99
CA VAL A 179 14.52 12.16 7.73
C VAL A 179 13.42 11.11 7.83
N VAL A 180 12.28 11.38 7.22
CA VAL A 180 11.19 10.41 7.05
C VAL A 180 11.01 10.11 5.56
N ILE A 181 10.80 8.86 5.20
CA ILE A 181 10.58 8.42 3.82
C ILE A 181 9.32 7.54 3.80
N HIS A 182 8.33 7.97 3.03
CA HIS A 182 7.13 7.19 2.74
C HIS A 182 7.31 6.38 1.46
N LEU A 183 7.06 5.07 1.50
CA LEU A 183 7.26 4.17 0.35
C LEU A 183 6.05 4.08 -0.60
N GLY A 184 5.17 5.08 -0.57
CA GLY A 184 4.05 5.20 -1.51
C GLY A 184 2.72 4.73 -0.95
N ASP A 185 1.69 5.02 -1.74
CA ASP A 185 0.26 4.87 -1.48
C ASP A 185 -0.33 5.88 -0.49
N ILE A 186 -0.76 7.01 -1.06
CA ILE A 186 -1.70 7.93 -0.44
C ILE A 186 -3.12 7.58 -0.93
N TYR A 187 -3.93 7.10 0.00
CA TYR A 187 -5.22 6.51 -0.30
C TYR A 187 -6.33 7.53 -0.45
N TYR A 188 -7.33 7.28 -1.30
CA TYR A 188 -7.54 6.04 -2.09
C TYR A 188 -6.97 6.11 -3.51
N SER A 189 -6.72 7.31 -4.03
CA SER A 189 -6.38 7.49 -5.44
C SER A 189 -5.40 8.64 -5.67
N GLY A 190 -4.68 9.08 -4.62
CA GLY A 190 -3.63 10.08 -4.75
C GLY A 190 -4.12 11.45 -5.22
N THR A 191 -5.41 11.80 -5.00
CA THR A 191 -5.91 13.11 -5.40
C THR A 191 -5.20 14.22 -4.63
N ALA A 192 -5.13 15.43 -5.19
CA ALA A 192 -4.52 16.57 -4.48
C ALA A 192 -5.16 16.85 -3.10
N HIS A 193 -6.45 16.53 -2.93
CA HIS A 193 -7.10 16.61 -1.63
C HIS A 193 -6.56 15.55 -0.65
N GLU A 194 -6.52 14.28 -1.08
CA GLU A 194 -5.97 13.17 -0.28
C GLU A 194 -4.49 13.41 0.09
N CYS A 195 -3.66 13.85 -0.85
CA CYS A 195 -2.27 14.24 -0.58
C CYS A 195 -2.14 15.38 0.45
N ASP A 196 -3.10 16.29 0.52
CA ASP A 196 -3.11 17.34 1.53
C ASP A 196 -3.58 16.83 2.90
N VAL A 197 -4.77 16.22 2.96
CA VAL A 197 -5.43 15.89 4.23
C VAL A 197 -4.97 14.56 4.85
N ASN A 198 -4.63 13.56 4.03
CA ASN A 198 -4.19 12.24 4.51
C ASN A 198 -2.67 12.15 4.67
N PHE A 199 -1.91 13.12 4.14
CA PHE A 199 -0.45 13.11 4.17
C PHE A 199 0.12 14.41 4.72
N ARG A 200 0.10 15.51 3.94
CA ARG A 200 0.86 16.72 4.24
C ARG A 200 0.51 17.33 5.60
N ARG A 201 -0.78 17.59 5.86
CA ARG A 201 -1.22 18.24 7.10
C ARG A 201 -0.87 17.42 8.34
N ILE A 202 -0.99 16.09 8.25
CA ILE A 202 -0.67 15.17 9.35
C ILE A 202 0.83 15.15 9.59
N ILE A 203 1.62 14.99 8.53
CA ILE A 203 3.09 15.04 8.58
C ILE A 203 3.58 16.36 9.19
N ASP A 204 3.08 17.49 8.71
CA ASP A 204 3.51 18.81 9.18
C ASP A 204 3.14 19.02 10.66
N ALA A 205 1.94 18.60 11.07
CA ALA A 205 1.45 18.77 12.44
C ALA A 205 2.14 17.83 13.44
N VAL A 206 2.18 16.52 13.17
CA VAL A 206 2.71 15.52 14.11
C VAL A 206 4.22 15.62 14.23
N LEU A 207 4.91 15.92 13.13
CA LEU A 207 6.38 16.05 13.13
C LEU A 207 6.87 17.48 13.41
N GLU A 208 5.95 18.42 13.70
CA GLU A 208 6.25 19.82 14.05
C GLU A 208 7.14 20.51 13.00
N ARG A 209 6.85 20.31 11.71
CA ARG A 209 7.70 20.78 10.59
C ARG A 209 7.67 22.29 10.36
N ASP A 210 6.79 23.00 11.06
CA ASP A 210 6.81 24.46 11.15
C ASP A 210 7.96 25.01 12.00
N THR A 211 8.47 24.19 12.93
CA THR A 211 9.55 24.56 13.86
C THR A 211 10.79 23.67 13.72
N LYS A 212 10.64 22.45 13.20
CA LYS A 212 11.71 21.50 12.95
C LYS A 212 12.06 21.43 11.47
N ASN A 213 13.35 21.50 11.20
CA ASN A 213 13.87 21.27 9.87
C ASN A 213 14.04 19.76 9.61
N LEU A 214 12.92 19.07 9.38
CA LEU A 214 12.85 17.62 9.17
C LEU A 214 12.36 17.33 7.74
N PRO A 215 13.25 16.95 6.81
CA PRO A 215 12.84 16.60 5.45
C PRO A 215 12.02 15.31 5.42
N VAL A 216 10.98 15.30 4.58
CA VAL A 216 10.12 14.13 4.35
C VAL A 216 10.09 13.86 2.86
N TYR A 217 10.35 12.63 2.45
CA TYR A 217 10.28 12.20 1.05
C TYR A 217 9.15 11.19 0.87
N THR A 218 8.60 11.09 -0.33
CA THR A 218 7.59 10.08 -0.64
C THR A 218 7.82 9.50 -2.03
N LEU A 219 7.82 8.17 -2.11
CA LEU A 219 7.68 7.44 -3.36
C LEU A 219 6.21 7.47 -3.80
N SER A 220 5.97 7.16 -5.07
CA SER A 220 4.64 6.89 -5.61
C SER A 220 4.34 5.39 -5.59
N GLY A 221 3.16 5.04 -5.10
CA GLY A 221 2.54 3.73 -5.30
C GLY A 221 1.49 3.74 -6.40
N ASN A 222 0.75 2.64 -6.52
CA ASN A 222 -0.33 2.51 -7.50
C ASN A 222 -1.49 3.46 -7.18
N HIS A 223 -1.81 3.62 -5.88
CA HIS A 223 -2.88 4.54 -5.46
C HIS A 223 -2.56 5.98 -5.79
N ASP A 224 -1.30 6.38 -5.74
CA ASP A 224 -0.86 7.72 -6.13
C ASP A 224 -1.09 8.02 -7.62
N MET A 225 -1.10 6.98 -8.46
CA MET A 225 -1.20 7.10 -9.91
C MET A 225 -2.61 6.92 -10.47
N TYR A 226 -3.57 6.40 -9.68
CA TYR A 226 -4.95 6.20 -10.13
C TYR A 226 -5.69 7.48 -10.52
N SER A 227 -5.27 8.64 -10.01
CA SER A 227 -5.76 9.95 -10.47
C SER A 227 -4.79 10.70 -11.38
N GLY A 228 -3.84 10.00 -12.01
CA GLY A 228 -2.88 10.57 -12.94
C GLY A 228 -1.61 11.12 -12.31
N GLY A 229 -1.40 10.90 -11.01
CA GLY A 229 -0.25 11.43 -10.27
C GLY A 229 -0.32 12.93 -9.96
N GLU A 230 -1.38 13.65 -10.35
CA GLU A 230 -1.46 15.11 -10.17
C GLU A 230 -1.27 15.53 -8.71
N GLY A 231 -1.91 14.83 -7.78
CA GLY A 231 -1.77 15.10 -6.34
C GLY A 231 -0.36 14.82 -5.85
N TYR A 232 0.21 13.67 -6.25
CA TYR A 232 1.56 13.25 -5.91
C TYR A 232 2.64 14.23 -6.41
N TYR A 233 2.63 14.58 -7.70
CA TYR A 233 3.62 15.51 -8.27
C TYR A 233 3.47 16.93 -7.69
N GLY A 234 2.24 17.36 -7.39
CA GLY A 234 1.98 18.61 -6.68
C GLY A 234 2.51 18.59 -5.24
N LEU A 235 2.38 17.46 -4.54
CA LEU A 235 2.89 17.27 -3.19
C LEU A 235 4.42 17.38 -3.17
N ILE A 236 5.14 16.56 -3.94
CA ILE A 236 6.62 16.51 -3.88
C ILE A 236 7.27 17.84 -4.28
N ALA A 237 6.61 18.65 -5.11
CA ALA A 237 7.07 19.98 -5.50
C ALA A 237 7.04 21.01 -4.36
N SER A 238 6.27 20.75 -3.29
CA SER A 238 6.10 21.67 -2.16
C SER A 238 6.37 21.04 -0.79
N LEU A 239 6.65 19.74 -0.74
CA LEU A 239 6.85 19.00 0.50
C LEU A 239 8.16 19.40 1.19
N ASN A 240 9.23 19.72 0.47
CA ASN A 240 10.48 20.20 1.07
C ASN A 240 11.00 21.45 0.35
N ASP A 241 11.61 22.35 1.11
CA ASP A 241 12.39 23.45 0.55
C ASP A 241 13.81 23.01 0.17
N ARG A 242 14.49 23.81 -0.66
CA ARG A 242 15.92 23.60 -0.95
C ARG A 242 16.75 23.75 0.32
N PRO A 243 17.79 22.92 0.55
CA PRO A 243 18.37 21.95 -0.38
C PRO A 243 17.74 20.54 -0.37
N TRP A 244 16.65 20.31 0.35
CA TRP A 244 16.02 18.98 0.52
C TRP A 244 14.86 18.70 -0.45
N LEU A 245 14.69 19.55 -1.46
CA LEU A 245 13.64 19.39 -2.47
C LEU A 245 13.74 18.02 -3.15
N GLN A 246 12.62 17.29 -3.20
CA GLN A 246 12.52 16.05 -3.96
C GLN A 246 12.36 16.38 -5.45
N PRO A 247 13.30 15.97 -6.33
CA PRO A 247 13.31 16.44 -7.71
C PRO A 247 12.35 15.67 -8.66
N ALA A 248 12.03 14.42 -8.34
CA ALA A 248 11.19 13.53 -9.14
C ALA A 248 10.62 12.41 -8.24
N SER A 249 9.85 11.49 -8.83
CA SER A 249 9.36 10.28 -8.15
C SER A 249 10.48 9.29 -7.78
N PHE A 250 11.63 9.40 -8.44
CA PHE A 250 12.89 8.77 -8.05
C PHE A 250 13.86 9.83 -7.50
N PHE A 251 14.72 9.44 -6.57
CA PHE A 251 15.73 10.33 -5.98
C PHE A 251 16.84 9.53 -5.28
N CYS A 252 17.94 10.21 -4.96
CA CYS A 252 19.06 9.63 -4.23
C CYS A 252 19.42 10.52 -3.03
N LEU A 253 19.19 10.04 -1.81
CA LEU A 253 19.73 10.66 -0.60
C LEU A 253 21.13 10.11 -0.37
N ARG A 254 22.14 10.96 -0.13
CA ARG A 254 23.54 10.50 -0.02
C ARG A 254 24.34 11.28 1.03
N ASN A 255 25.14 10.54 1.80
CA ASN A 255 26.27 11.05 2.56
C ASN A 255 27.54 10.27 2.15
N ASP A 256 28.65 10.43 2.86
CA ASP A 256 29.92 9.80 2.48
C ASP A 256 29.92 8.26 2.59
N ASP A 257 29.08 7.70 3.48
CA ASP A 257 29.07 6.27 3.82
C ASP A 257 27.88 5.51 3.19
N TRP A 258 26.74 6.20 3.03
CA TRP A 258 25.45 5.64 2.66
C TRP A 258 24.74 6.43 1.57
N GLN A 259 24.04 5.71 0.72
CA GLN A 259 23.00 6.26 -0.13
C GLN A 259 21.70 5.45 -0.07
N PHE A 260 20.59 6.17 -0.18
CA PHE A 260 19.24 5.62 -0.32
C PHE A 260 18.74 6.02 -1.70
N ILE A 261 18.41 5.04 -2.54
CA ILE A 261 17.89 5.27 -3.89
C ILE A 261 16.43 4.85 -3.93
N ALA A 262 15.56 5.82 -4.18
CA ALA A 262 14.13 5.62 -4.42
C ALA A 262 13.86 5.40 -5.91
N MET A 263 13.00 4.43 -6.23
CA MET A 263 12.65 4.02 -7.59
C MET A 263 11.14 4.16 -7.83
N ASP A 264 10.74 4.68 -8.98
CA ASP A 264 9.33 4.87 -9.33
C ASP A 264 8.72 3.61 -9.95
N THR A 265 8.40 2.66 -9.08
CA THR A 265 7.62 1.48 -9.47
C THR A 265 6.12 1.77 -9.57
N GLY A 266 5.64 2.96 -9.20
CA GLY A 266 4.21 3.31 -9.24
C GLY A 266 3.76 3.71 -10.64
N LEU A 267 4.65 4.34 -11.43
CA LEU A 267 4.35 4.92 -12.75
C LEU A 267 3.57 4.00 -13.69
N HIS A 268 3.87 2.70 -13.68
CA HIS A 268 3.27 1.72 -14.59
C HIS A 268 2.19 0.83 -13.95
N ASP A 269 1.78 1.11 -12.71
CA ASP A 269 0.65 0.45 -12.05
C ASP A 269 -0.50 1.43 -11.76
N TYR A 270 -0.97 2.11 -12.80
CA TYR A 270 -1.95 3.20 -12.70
C TYR A 270 -3.36 2.81 -13.14
N ILE A 271 -3.59 1.53 -13.44
CA ILE A 271 -4.89 1.05 -13.94
C ILE A 271 -5.54 0.16 -12.87
N PRO A 272 -6.59 0.63 -12.18
CA PRO A 272 -7.17 -0.06 -11.02
C PRO A 272 -7.98 -1.32 -11.34
N VAL A 273 -8.11 -1.69 -12.63
CA VAL A 273 -9.02 -2.75 -13.11
C VAL A 273 -8.28 -3.85 -13.90
N VAL A 274 -6.95 -3.78 -14.02
CA VAL A 274 -6.19 -4.81 -14.73
C VAL A 274 -5.97 -5.99 -13.78
N GLY A 275 -6.16 -7.21 -14.28
CA GLY A 275 -5.96 -8.43 -13.51
C GLY A 275 -4.52 -8.61 -13.02
N GLU A 276 -4.33 -9.66 -12.22
CA GLU A 276 -3.12 -10.11 -11.50
C GLU A 276 -1.82 -10.25 -12.32
N ASP A 277 -1.80 -9.84 -13.60
CA ASP A 277 -0.69 -9.96 -14.55
C ASP A 277 0.01 -8.62 -14.89
N THR A 278 -0.38 -7.50 -14.26
CA THR A 278 0.25 -6.19 -14.52
C THR A 278 1.64 -6.11 -13.90
N LEU A 279 2.66 -6.33 -14.73
CA LEU A 279 4.07 -6.21 -14.33
C LEU A 279 4.54 -4.76 -14.40
N THR A 280 4.62 -4.11 -13.25
CA THR A 280 5.30 -2.81 -13.12
C THR A 280 6.80 -2.91 -13.43
N PHE A 281 7.41 -1.78 -13.75
CA PHE A 281 8.83 -1.61 -14.07
C PHE A 281 9.24 -0.15 -13.85
N ILE A 282 10.53 0.13 -13.99
CA ILE A 282 11.07 1.49 -14.02
C ILE A 282 11.43 1.86 -15.46
N GLU A 283 11.37 3.15 -15.77
CA GLU A 283 11.72 3.66 -17.10
C GLU A 283 13.20 3.40 -17.43
N PRO A 284 13.57 3.12 -18.69
CA PRO A 284 14.95 2.82 -19.05
C PRO A 284 15.94 3.96 -18.76
N ASP A 285 15.50 5.21 -18.86
CA ASP A 285 16.33 6.37 -18.51
C ASP A 285 16.48 6.53 -16.99
N GLU A 286 15.46 6.19 -16.20
CA GLU A 286 15.56 6.09 -14.74
C GLU A 286 16.55 5.01 -14.32
N GLU A 287 16.47 3.84 -14.94
CA GLU A 287 17.42 2.75 -14.72
C GLU A 287 18.87 3.20 -14.98
N ALA A 288 19.10 3.88 -16.11
CA ALA A 288 20.42 4.40 -16.45
C ALA A 288 20.89 5.43 -15.40
N TRP A 289 20.01 6.31 -14.95
CA TRP A 289 20.32 7.29 -13.92
C TRP A 289 20.68 6.62 -12.58
N ILE A 290 19.99 5.55 -12.19
CA ILE A 290 20.29 4.76 -10.99
C ILE A 290 21.66 4.06 -11.12
N ILE A 291 21.94 3.48 -12.30
CA ILE A 291 23.23 2.86 -12.60
C ILE A 291 24.37 3.87 -12.42
N ASP A 292 24.21 5.10 -12.91
CA ASP A 292 25.20 6.16 -12.73
C ASP A 292 25.43 6.45 -11.23
N ARG A 293 24.35 6.64 -10.45
CA ARG A 293 24.45 6.87 -9.00
C ARG A 293 25.16 5.73 -8.28
N LEU A 294 24.90 4.48 -8.64
CA LEU A 294 25.57 3.30 -8.07
C LEU A 294 27.05 3.25 -8.44
N SER A 295 27.40 3.58 -9.69
CA SER A 295 28.78 3.52 -10.19
C SER A 295 29.67 4.63 -9.64
N GLU A 296 29.08 5.77 -9.27
CA GLU A 296 29.78 6.92 -8.69
C GLU A 296 30.16 6.70 -7.22
N PHE A 297 29.45 5.82 -6.50
CA PHE A 297 29.46 5.78 -5.04
C PHE A 297 30.26 4.60 -4.47
N ASP A 298 31.23 4.89 -3.59
CA ASP A 298 32.06 3.89 -2.93
C ASP A 298 31.40 3.27 -1.67
N GLY A 299 30.39 3.94 -1.11
CA GLY A 299 29.68 3.52 0.09
C GLY A 299 28.58 2.47 -0.16
N ARG A 300 27.76 2.22 0.86
CA ARG A 300 26.69 1.21 0.81
C ARG A 300 25.37 1.80 0.32
N THR A 301 24.61 0.98 -0.40
CA THR A 301 23.32 1.40 -0.98
C THR A 301 22.15 0.65 -0.36
N ILE A 302 21.10 1.40 -0.01
CA ILE A 302 19.77 0.89 0.26
C ILE A 302 18.86 1.29 -0.91
N LEU A 303 18.13 0.31 -1.46
CA LEU A 303 17.11 0.55 -2.47
C LEU A 303 15.73 0.69 -1.82
N MET A 304 14.87 1.50 -2.41
CA MET A 304 13.50 1.71 -1.97
C MET A 304 12.57 1.76 -3.18
N SER A 305 11.45 1.06 -3.11
CA SER A 305 10.36 1.13 -4.09
C SER A 305 9.02 1.03 -3.38
N HIS A 306 7.93 1.29 -4.09
CA HIS A 306 6.61 0.92 -3.59
C HIS A 306 6.35 -0.59 -3.79
N HIS A 307 6.50 -1.08 -5.02
CA HIS A 307 6.21 -2.46 -5.36
C HIS A 307 7.35 -3.42 -4.99
N PRO A 308 7.04 -4.68 -4.65
CA PRO A 308 8.02 -5.71 -4.35
C PRO A 308 8.82 -6.15 -5.58
N LEU A 309 10.10 -6.50 -5.37
CA LEU A 309 10.84 -7.32 -6.33
C LEU A 309 10.30 -8.76 -6.35
N PHE A 310 9.92 -9.28 -5.19
CA PHE A 310 9.38 -10.62 -4.99
C PHE A 310 8.53 -10.70 -3.72
N SER A 311 7.66 -11.70 -3.65
CA SER A 311 6.84 -12.00 -2.50
C SER A 311 6.64 -13.51 -2.33
N ALA A 312 6.47 -13.94 -1.08
CA ALA A 312 5.98 -15.29 -0.75
C ALA A 312 4.46 -15.38 -0.76
N PHE A 313 3.77 -14.24 -0.76
CA PHE A 313 2.35 -14.12 -0.45
C PHE A 313 1.50 -13.69 -1.65
N SER A 314 2.15 -13.28 -2.74
CA SER A 314 1.48 -12.77 -3.94
C SER A 314 2.08 -13.32 -5.22
N GLN A 315 1.24 -13.51 -6.24
CA GLN A 315 1.72 -13.68 -7.61
C GLN A 315 2.31 -12.33 -8.07
N ILE A 316 3.64 -12.25 -8.22
CA ILE A 316 4.32 -11.03 -8.67
C ILE A 316 4.65 -11.11 -10.16
N GLY A 317 5.12 -12.27 -10.62
CA GLY A 317 5.52 -12.51 -12.00
C GLY A 317 4.37 -12.96 -12.88
N PRO A 318 4.61 -13.10 -14.19
CA PRO A 318 3.61 -13.66 -15.09
C PRO A 318 3.30 -15.11 -14.69
N ARG A 319 2.03 -15.52 -14.83
CA ARG A 319 1.61 -16.90 -14.60
C ARG A 319 2.26 -17.86 -15.60
N GLY A 320 2.72 -19.01 -15.12
CA GLY A 320 3.23 -20.08 -15.96
C GLY A 320 2.13 -20.65 -16.86
N ALA A 321 2.52 -21.20 -18.02
CA ALA A 321 1.57 -21.83 -18.95
C ALA A 321 0.82 -23.04 -18.34
N ASP A 322 1.39 -23.63 -17.28
CA ASP A 322 0.82 -24.72 -16.48
C ASP A 322 0.01 -24.22 -15.26
N GLY A 323 -0.21 -22.91 -15.16
CA GLY A 323 -0.96 -22.27 -14.07
C GLY A 323 -0.13 -21.97 -12.82
N THR A 324 1.17 -22.28 -12.81
CA THR A 324 2.07 -21.98 -11.68
C THR A 324 2.22 -20.48 -11.43
N LEU A 325 2.33 -20.09 -10.16
CA LEU A 325 2.48 -18.69 -9.76
C LEU A 325 3.97 -18.34 -9.62
N THR A 326 4.35 -17.18 -10.17
CA THR A 326 5.72 -16.68 -10.13
C THR A 326 5.88 -15.68 -8.98
N ALA A 327 6.82 -15.95 -8.08
CA ALA A 327 7.03 -15.16 -6.86
C ALA A 327 7.79 -13.83 -7.06
N TYR A 328 8.26 -13.51 -8.27
CA TYR A 328 9.13 -12.35 -8.52
C TYR A 328 8.82 -11.61 -9.82
N ASN A 329 9.16 -10.32 -9.85
CA ASN A 329 9.02 -9.47 -11.02
C ASN A 329 10.26 -9.63 -11.94
N PRO A 330 10.14 -10.22 -13.14
CA PRO A 330 11.28 -10.45 -14.02
C PRO A 330 11.90 -9.16 -14.58
N LYS A 331 11.13 -8.07 -14.73
CA LYS A 331 11.62 -6.77 -15.22
C LYS A 331 12.47 -6.09 -14.13
N LEU A 332 11.98 -6.06 -12.90
CA LEU A 332 12.76 -5.53 -11.77
C LEU A 332 13.97 -6.41 -11.45
N ALA A 333 13.85 -7.74 -11.57
CA ALA A 333 14.99 -8.64 -11.40
C ALA A 333 16.09 -8.41 -12.46
N ALA A 334 15.71 -8.11 -13.71
CA ALA A 334 16.68 -7.72 -14.73
C ALA A 334 17.39 -6.41 -14.39
N SER A 335 16.64 -5.44 -13.86
CA SER A 335 17.18 -4.15 -13.43
C SER A 335 18.13 -4.29 -12.25
N TYR A 336 17.73 -5.07 -11.23
CA TYR A 336 18.56 -5.36 -10.07
C TYR A 336 19.88 -6.06 -10.44
N ARG A 337 19.90 -6.98 -11.43
CA ARG A 337 21.15 -7.56 -11.93
C ARG A 337 22.10 -6.51 -12.52
N ARG A 338 21.57 -5.49 -13.20
CA ARG A 338 22.37 -4.38 -13.73
C ARG A 338 22.85 -3.47 -12.59
N PHE A 339 22.01 -3.21 -11.61
CA PHE A 339 22.38 -2.45 -10.40
C PHE A 339 23.49 -3.14 -9.61
N ALA A 340 23.35 -4.43 -9.31
CA ALA A 340 24.35 -5.21 -8.59
C ALA A 340 25.70 -5.28 -9.33
N LYS A 341 25.70 -5.19 -10.67
CA LYS A 341 26.92 -5.10 -11.47
C LYS A 341 27.56 -3.70 -11.44
N ALA A 342 26.75 -2.65 -11.39
CA ALA A 342 27.21 -1.26 -11.38
C ALA A 342 27.71 -0.81 -10.00
N ALA A 343 27.11 -1.32 -8.93
CA ALA A 343 27.43 -0.96 -7.56
C ALA A 343 28.85 -1.43 -7.17
N LYS A 344 29.60 -0.54 -6.50
CA LYS A 344 30.95 -0.87 -5.98
C LYS A 344 30.91 -1.72 -4.70
N GLN A 345 29.80 -1.67 -3.98
CA GLN A 345 29.49 -2.51 -2.83
C GLN A 345 28.18 -3.26 -3.10
N PRO A 346 27.97 -4.46 -2.52
CA PRO A 346 26.66 -5.11 -2.56
C PRO A 346 25.56 -4.18 -2.04
N VAL A 347 24.38 -4.22 -2.66
CA VAL A 347 23.18 -3.56 -2.14
C VAL A 347 22.87 -4.16 -0.77
N ALA A 348 22.83 -3.31 0.27
CA ALA A 348 22.71 -3.73 1.65
C ALA A 348 21.31 -4.26 1.97
N ALA A 349 20.28 -3.58 1.45
CA ALA A 349 18.88 -3.95 1.56
C ALA A 349 18.03 -3.27 0.47
N TRP A 350 16.85 -3.83 0.23
CA TRP A 350 15.78 -3.19 -0.54
C TRP A 350 14.49 -3.24 0.28
N PHE A 351 13.94 -2.07 0.62
CA PHE A 351 12.66 -1.91 1.31
C PHE A 351 11.53 -1.57 0.34
N TRP A 352 10.34 -2.13 0.57
CA TRP A 352 9.14 -1.84 -0.21
C TRP A 352 7.85 -1.90 0.63
N GLY A 353 6.76 -1.36 0.08
CA GLY A 353 5.41 -1.39 0.65
C GLY A 353 4.48 -2.29 -0.17
N HIS A 354 3.32 -1.76 -0.55
CA HIS A 354 2.29 -2.32 -1.44
C HIS A 354 1.55 -3.52 -0.86
N GLU A 355 2.28 -4.55 -0.46
CA GLU A 355 1.71 -5.64 0.31
C GLU A 355 1.55 -5.18 1.77
N HIS A 356 0.33 -5.26 2.29
CA HIS A 356 -0.02 -4.75 3.62
C HIS A 356 0.49 -5.66 4.75
N ASN A 357 1.81 -5.82 4.85
CA ASN A 357 2.44 -6.78 5.73
C ASN A 357 3.85 -6.33 6.17
N LEU A 358 4.37 -7.02 7.20
CA LEU A 358 5.79 -7.04 7.53
C LEU A 358 6.39 -8.37 7.07
N SER A 359 7.39 -8.33 6.20
CA SER A 359 8.06 -9.55 5.74
C SER A 359 9.56 -9.37 5.62
N VAL A 360 10.29 -10.16 6.41
CA VAL A 360 11.75 -10.18 6.45
C VAL A 360 12.24 -11.38 5.65
N TYR A 361 12.56 -11.18 4.37
CA TYR A 361 12.94 -12.28 3.48
C TYR A 361 14.40 -12.74 3.67
N ASP A 362 14.62 -14.05 3.56
CA ASP A 362 15.94 -14.63 3.33
C ASP A 362 16.49 -14.21 1.95
N PRO A 363 17.80 -14.38 1.67
CA PRO A 363 18.37 -14.08 0.37
C PRO A 363 17.62 -14.76 -0.79
N PHE A 364 17.17 -13.96 -1.76
CA PHE A 364 16.39 -14.41 -2.91
C PHE A 364 16.64 -13.53 -4.13
N GLN A 365 16.62 -14.11 -5.33
CA GLN A 365 16.94 -13.41 -6.61
C GLN A 365 18.27 -12.62 -6.60
N GLY A 366 19.25 -13.06 -5.79
CA GLY A 366 20.55 -12.38 -5.64
C GLY A 366 20.52 -11.15 -4.73
N LEU A 367 19.37 -10.79 -4.15
CA LEU A 367 19.24 -9.77 -3.12
C LEU A 367 19.44 -10.41 -1.75
N GLN A 368 20.33 -9.85 -0.93
CA GLN A 368 20.63 -10.40 0.40
C GLN A 368 19.52 -10.08 1.41
N ARG A 369 18.90 -8.90 1.31
CA ARG A 369 17.87 -8.42 2.23
C ARG A 369 16.74 -7.72 1.49
N GLY A 370 15.65 -8.43 1.26
CA GLY A 370 14.38 -7.86 0.81
C GLY A 370 13.42 -7.69 1.97
N ARG A 371 12.80 -6.51 2.12
CA ARG A 371 11.97 -6.18 3.28
C ARG A 371 10.65 -5.55 2.83
N CYS A 372 9.54 -6.26 3.06
CA CYS A 372 8.21 -5.66 2.96
C CYS A 372 7.87 -4.97 4.27
N ILE A 373 7.49 -3.71 4.23
CA ILE A 373 7.10 -2.89 5.39
C ILE A 373 5.77 -2.17 5.16
N GLY A 374 4.90 -2.67 4.27
CA GLY A 374 3.63 -2.05 3.88
C GLY A 374 2.49 -2.09 4.92
N HIS A 375 2.81 -2.32 6.19
CA HIS A 375 1.84 -2.43 7.28
C HIS A 375 1.66 -1.09 8.03
N GLY A 376 1.61 0.03 7.31
CA GLY A 376 1.63 1.37 7.94
C GLY A 376 0.30 1.87 8.47
N ALA A 377 -0.80 1.75 7.72
CA ALA A 377 -2.12 2.19 8.22
C ALA A 377 -3.33 1.53 7.57
N VAL A 378 -3.14 0.64 6.59
CA VAL A 378 -4.25 -0.12 6.00
C VAL A 378 -4.58 -1.31 6.92
N PRO A 379 -5.84 -1.46 7.37
CA PRO A 379 -6.22 -2.56 8.25
C PRO A 379 -6.25 -3.90 7.50
N VAL A 380 -5.58 -4.91 8.06
CA VAL A 380 -5.60 -6.31 7.59
C VAL A 380 -6.22 -7.18 8.66
N PHE A 381 -7.28 -7.92 8.33
CA PHE A 381 -7.97 -8.76 9.30
C PHE A 381 -7.29 -10.12 9.46
N VAL A 382 -7.27 -10.62 10.69
CA VAL A 382 -6.69 -11.94 11.03
C VAL A 382 -7.46 -13.10 10.42
N GLU A 383 -8.73 -12.87 10.07
CA GLU A 383 -9.64 -13.89 9.53
C GLU A 383 -9.72 -13.89 8.01
N ASP A 384 -9.04 -12.95 7.33
CA ASP A 384 -8.90 -13.03 5.89
C ASP A 384 -8.04 -14.26 5.57
N ASP A 385 -8.52 -15.16 4.69
CA ASP A 385 -7.92 -16.46 4.32
C ASP A 385 -6.46 -16.35 3.81
N THR A 386 -5.96 -15.14 3.63
CA THR A 386 -4.55 -14.81 3.48
C THR A 386 -3.89 -14.73 4.86
N THR A 387 -3.57 -15.86 5.48
CA THR A 387 -2.61 -15.83 6.59
C THR A 387 -1.35 -15.10 6.11
N PRO A 388 -1.00 -13.91 6.63
CA PRO A 388 0.06 -13.07 6.06
C PRO A 388 1.46 -13.69 6.23
N PHE A 389 1.54 -14.86 6.85
CA PHE A 389 2.79 -15.55 7.16
C PHE A 389 2.90 -16.93 6.49
N ALA A 390 1.87 -17.42 5.81
CA ALA A 390 1.97 -18.66 5.02
C ALA A 390 2.13 -18.33 3.53
N PRO A 391 3.13 -18.92 2.83
CA PRO A 391 3.27 -18.71 1.40
C PRO A 391 2.01 -19.08 0.62
N MET A 392 1.67 -18.27 -0.38
CA MET A 392 0.48 -18.49 -1.20
C MET A 392 0.58 -19.85 -1.92
N PRO A 393 -0.45 -20.71 -1.83
CA PRO A 393 -0.48 -21.98 -2.54
C PRO A 393 -0.30 -21.79 -4.06
N GLY A 394 0.56 -22.61 -4.67
CA GLY A 394 0.82 -22.57 -6.11
C GLY A 394 1.99 -21.70 -6.54
N ILE A 395 2.60 -20.93 -5.63
CA ILE A 395 3.89 -20.28 -5.88
C ILE A 395 4.98 -21.34 -6.01
N VAL A 396 5.72 -21.28 -7.11
CA VAL A 396 6.89 -22.13 -7.34
C VAL A 396 8.10 -21.51 -6.65
N ASN A 397 8.72 -22.27 -5.74
CA ASN A 397 9.89 -21.86 -4.95
C ASN A 397 9.68 -20.50 -4.25
N PRO A 398 8.66 -20.37 -3.38
CA PRO A 398 8.42 -19.12 -2.68
C PRO A 398 9.66 -18.69 -1.88
N PRO A 399 10.00 -17.39 -1.84
CA PRO A 399 11.06 -16.90 -0.98
C PRO A 399 10.75 -17.26 0.48
N LYS A 400 11.79 -17.63 1.23
CA LYS A 400 11.65 -17.89 2.66
C LYS A 400 11.56 -16.57 3.42
N VAL A 401 10.77 -16.56 4.48
CA VAL A 401 10.62 -15.43 5.40
C VAL A 401 11.08 -15.83 6.78
N ALA A 402 11.71 -14.90 7.50
CA ALA A 402 11.98 -15.05 8.92
C ALA A 402 10.67 -15.04 9.71
N ASP A 403 10.68 -15.70 10.87
CA ASP A 403 9.53 -15.75 11.78
C ASP A 403 9.42 -14.43 12.57
N VAL A 404 8.94 -13.38 11.90
CA VAL A 404 8.66 -12.06 12.46
C VAL A 404 7.18 -11.81 12.28
N GLN A 405 6.41 -12.02 13.34
CA GLN A 405 4.95 -11.94 13.32
C GLN A 405 4.48 -10.63 13.95
N LEU A 406 3.53 -9.98 13.28
CA LEU A 406 2.81 -8.83 13.83
C LEU A 406 1.91 -9.30 14.97
N GLY A 407 1.84 -8.49 16.02
CA GLY A 407 0.83 -8.56 17.05
C GLY A 407 -0.57 -8.35 16.47
N ILE A 408 -1.58 -8.57 17.31
CA ILE A 408 -2.99 -8.45 16.92
C ILE A 408 -3.68 -7.52 17.91
N GLU A 409 -4.37 -6.50 17.40
CA GLU A 409 -5.30 -5.68 18.18
C GLU A 409 -6.73 -5.99 17.73
N GLY A 410 -7.55 -6.55 18.63
CA GLY A 410 -8.91 -6.96 18.27
C GLY A 410 -8.93 -8.01 17.15
N ARG A 411 -9.28 -7.59 15.93
CA ARG A 411 -9.35 -8.45 14.73
C ARG A 411 -8.35 -8.07 13.64
N THR A 412 -7.49 -7.08 13.88
CA THR A 412 -6.53 -6.57 12.90
C THR A 412 -5.10 -6.86 13.34
N TYR A 413 -4.21 -7.13 12.38
CA TYR A 413 -2.78 -7.10 12.64
C TYR A 413 -2.33 -5.69 13.01
N MET A 414 -1.34 -5.59 13.89
CA MET A 414 -0.73 -4.33 14.30
C MET A 414 -0.06 -3.64 13.12
N HIS A 415 -0.06 -2.31 13.16
CA HIS A 415 0.64 -1.47 12.18
C HIS A 415 2.06 -1.17 12.66
N GLY A 416 2.92 -0.71 11.76
CA GLY A 416 4.32 -0.52 12.12
C GLY A 416 5.14 0.34 11.17
N PHE A 417 6.36 0.60 11.61
CA PHE A 417 7.34 1.43 10.90
C PHE A 417 8.75 0.89 11.12
N THR A 418 9.69 1.37 10.30
CA THR A 418 11.09 0.95 10.38
C THR A 418 12.00 2.15 10.63
N ILE A 419 12.97 2.02 11.53
CA ILE A 419 14.06 2.99 11.70
C ILE A 419 15.35 2.36 11.21
N VAL A 420 16.00 3.00 10.23
CA VAL A 420 17.38 2.69 9.84
C VAL A 420 18.31 3.68 10.53
N ARG A 421 19.12 3.19 11.46
CA ARG A 421 20.14 3.97 12.15
C ARG A 421 21.47 3.81 11.43
N LEU A 422 22.00 4.92 10.92
CA LEU A 422 23.34 4.96 10.34
C LEU A 422 24.37 5.21 11.45
N GLY A 423 25.43 4.40 11.47
CA GLY A 423 26.58 4.53 12.36
C GLY A 423 27.83 4.97 11.61
N THR A 424 28.94 5.08 12.34
CA THR A 424 30.26 5.44 11.78
C THR A 424 30.86 4.30 10.96
N GLY A 425 31.64 4.62 9.93
CA GLY A 425 32.36 3.60 9.13
C GLY A 425 31.42 2.74 8.30
N GLY A 426 30.29 3.32 7.89
CA GLY A 426 29.24 2.64 7.15
C GLY A 426 28.40 1.66 7.95
N ALA A 427 28.60 1.41 9.25
CA ALA A 427 27.69 0.53 9.98
C ALA A 427 26.23 1.03 9.89
N ALA A 428 25.25 0.14 9.81
CA ALA A 428 23.85 0.51 9.97
C ALA A 428 23.03 -0.64 10.56
N ARG A 429 21.92 -0.28 11.20
CA ARG A 429 20.97 -1.20 11.82
C ARG A 429 19.55 -0.81 11.42
N ALA A 430 18.76 -1.78 10.96
CA ALA A 430 17.33 -1.63 10.79
C ALA A 430 16.60 -2.14 12.03
N GLU A 431 15.65 -1.37 12.52
CA GLU A 431 14.83 -1.65 13.70
C GLU A 431 13.35 -1.51 13.29
N TYR A 432 12.56 -2.54 13.54
CA TYR A 432 11.15 -2.63 13.13
C TYR A 432 10.29 -2.50 14.38
N TYR A 433 9.25 -1.68 14.31
CA TYR A 433 8.42 -1.30 15.45
C TYR A 433 6.94 -1.49 15.11
N GLU A 434 6.15 -1.76 16.15
CA GLU A 434 4.70 -1.69 16.10
C GLU A 434 4.21 -0.36 16.67
N ASP A 435 3.04 0.09 16.23
CA ASP A 435 2.38 1.32 16.67
C ASP A 435 1.89 1.28 18.12
N ASN A 436 1.86 0.10 18.75
CA ASN A 436 1.61 -0.07 20.18
C ASN A 436 2.82 0.28 21.07
N ASN A 437 4.04 0.30 20.50
CA ASN A 437 5.28 0.60 21.23
C ASN A 437 6.38 1.05 20.28
N GLY A 438 6.40 2.35 19.98
CA GLY A 438 7.42 2.95 19.14
C GLY A 438 8.80 3.05 19.77
N THR A 439 9.04 2.57 21.01
CA THR A 439 10.33 2.73 21.70
C THR A 439 11.17 1.46 21.76
N GLN A 440 10.54 0.28 21.65
CA GLN A 440 11.22 -1.00 21.65
C GLN A 440 10.95 -1.73 20.32
N PRO A 441 11.98 -2.06 19.54
CA PRO A 441 11.76 -2.76 18.28
C PRO A 441 11.32 -4.20 18.52
N MET A 442 10.36 -4.68 17.72
CA MET A 442 9.94 -6.08 17.68
C MET A 442 11.00 -6.97 17.02
N PHE A 443 11.77 -6.41 16.09
CA PHE A 443 12.84 -7.08 15.37
C PHE A 443 13.94 -6.06 15.02
N ALA A 444 15.19 -6.51 14.94
CA ALA A 444 16.28 -5.65 14.50
C ALA A 444 17.42 -6.46 13.87
N GLU A 445 18.08 -5.88 12.88
CA GLU A 445 19.17 -6.52 12.13
C GLU A 445 20.22 -5.51 11.69
N ASP A 446 21.45 -5.99 11.47
CA ASP A 446 22.53 -5.17 10.90
C ASP A 446 22.51 -5.25 9.36
N LEU A 447 22.78 -4.12 8.69
CA LEU A 447 22.68 -3.96 7.23
C LEU A 447 24.02 -4.08 6.49
#